data_AF-A0A7V8SV62-F1
#
_entry.id   AF-A0A7V8SV62-F1
#
_cell.length_a   1.000
_cell.length_b   1.000
_cell.length_c   1.000
_cell.angle_alpha   90.00
_cell.angle_beta   90.00
_cell.angle_gamma   90.00
#
_symmetry.space_group_name_H-M   'P 1'
#
loop_
_entity.id
_entity.type
_entity.pdbx_description
1 polymer ?
#
loop_
_entity_poly.entity_id
_entity_poly.type
_entity_poly.pdbx_seq_one_letter_code
_entity_poly.pdbx_strand_id
1 'polypeptide(L)'
;MLAVLPFANLSGDAREDYFADGLTEEMIAQLGQLQPAKLGVIARTSIVRYKGTKETIAQIGQELGVGYLLEGSVRRGGDRVRVTAQLIHAGEQTHLWAETYERPLTDVLTIQREIAEKITHSLSIQLLPVETSSAATAPVNLESYDKYLLGLHELGQGTGESVNNAIQYLQEGIAKDAKDARLYAALAEAYAASTTYYRSPAEVMPRAKEAALRAVELDPNLASGHVRLGYVRLFFDWDWPAAEREYRRALEINPSLPEAQLGYANYLGTFGRFEEALSRVQQAYLYDPLAVESRNEALWIYYFSGRMPETIEQCRNTIELAPAAPTAYAVLSTAYAQMGQHAETLRAAEDTARISNSPSATATAASALAHIGKRDKAKQLLAKALEQAKEHYICRFIVAAAYTELGENEKAIESMRQAFLQRST
;
A
#
# COMPACT_ATOMS: atom_id res chain seq x y z
N MET A 1 16.86 5.18 -10.54
CA MET A 1 16.14 4.42 -9.50
C MET A 1 17.08 4.21 -8.31
N LEU A 2 16.56 4.44 -7.11
CA LEU A 2 17.23 4.32 -5.81
C LEU A 2 16.40 3.40 -4.91
N ALA A 3 17.04 2.54 -4.11
CA ALA A 3 16.38 1.84 -3.02
C ALA A 3 16.96 2.31 -1.67
N VAL A 4 16.09 2.52 -0.67
CA VAL A 4 16.51 2.79 0.70
C VAL A 4 16.36 1.49 1.48
N LEU A 5 17.48 0.89 1.87
CA LEU A 5 17.46 -0.35 2.64
C LEU A 5 17.03 -0.10 4.09
N PRO A 6 16.42 -1.08 4.78
CA PRO A 6 16.05 -0.94 6.18
C PRO A 6 17.23 -0.52 7.03
N PHE A 7 17.13 0.62 7.71
CA PHE A 7 18.20 1.10 8.55
C PHE A 7 18.43 0.12 9.71
N ALA A 8 19.70 -0.20 9.98
CA ALA A 8 20.05 -1.10 11.07
C ALA A 8 19.88 -0.41 12.43
N ASN A 9 19.16 -1.06 13.36
CA ASN A 9 19.09 -0.62 14.74
C ASN A 9 20.35 -1.04 15.51
N LEU A 10 21.19 -0.06 15.88
CA LEU A 10 22.41 -0.23 16.67
C LEU A 10 22.25 0.30 18.10
N SER A 11 21.02 0.52 18.56
CA SER A 11 20.70 0.98 19.91
C SER A 11 20.85 -0.14 20.96
N GLY A 12 20.83 -1.40 20.52
CA GLY A 12 20.96 -2.58 21.40
C GLY A 12 19.66 -3.02 22.08
N ASP A 13 18.54 -2.37 21.75
CA ASP A 13 17.19 -2.72 22.22
C ASP A 13 16.29 -2.99 21.01
N ALA A 14 15.79 -4.21 20.88
CA ALA A 14 14.90 -4.61 19.77
C ALA A 14 13.55 -3.86 19.80
N ARG A 15 13.16 -3.30 20.96
CA ARG A 15 11.97 -2.46 21.07
C ARG A 15 12.09 -1.14 20.30
N GLU A 16 13.29 -0.78 19.84
CA GLU A 16 13.58 0.41 19.03
C GLU A 16 13.57 0.12 17.53
N ASP A 17 13.26 -1.12 17.10
CA ASP A 17 13.23 -1.47 15.68
C ASP A 17 12.19 -0.66 14.90
N TYR A 18 11.06 -0.31 15.53
CA TYR A 18 10.04 0.55 14.92
C TYR A 18 10.62 1.91 14.53
N PHE A 19 11.58 2.43 15.29
CA PHE A 19 12.17 3.74 15.05
C PHE A 19 13.05 3.70 13.79
N ALA A 20 13.89 2.67 13.65
CA ALA A 20 14.72 2.50 12.46
C ALA A 20 13.87 2.19 11.20
N ASP A 21 12.85 1.34 11.34
CA ASP A 21 11.91 1.02 10.26
C ASP A 21 11.11 2.25 9.82
N GLY A 22 10.67 3.06 10.79
CA GLY A 22 9.95 4.31 10.55
C GLY A 22 10.81 5.38 9.89
N LEU A 23 12.06 5.52 10.32
CA LEU A 23 13.01 6.44 9.69
C LEU A 23 13.31 6.06 8.23
N THR A 24 13.34 4.76 7.94
CA THR A 24 13.49 4.22 6.58
C THR A 24 12.29 4.63 5.71
N GLU A 25 11.07 4.46 6.21
CA GLU A 25 9.82 4.85 5.50
C GLU A 25 9.80 6.34 5.16
N GLU A 26 10.12 7.19 6.14
CA GLU A 26 10.14 8.64 5.90
C GLU A 26 11.22 9.08 4.92
N MET A 27 12.39 8.42 4.95
CA MET A 27 13.45 8.67 3.99
C MET A 27 12.99 8.35 2.56
N ILE A 28 12.28 7.24 2.37
CA ILE A 28 11.66 6.85 1.08
C ILE A 28 10.67 7.93 0.63
N ALA A 29 9.78 8.36 1.53
CA ALA A 29 8.76 9.36 1.23
C ALA A 29 9.37 10.73 0.84
N GLN A 30 10.38 11.19 1.58
CA GLN A 30 11.06 12.46 1.30
C GLN A 30 11.85 12.41 -0.01
N LEU A 31 12.58 11.33 -0.26
CA LEU A 31 13.35 11.17 -1.50
C LEU A 31 12.45 11.05 -2.73
N GLY A 32 11.28 10.41 -2.61
CA GLY A 32 10.32 10.30 -3.72
C GLY A 32 9.72 11.64 -4.15
N GLN A 33 9.64 12.60 -3.21
CA GLN A 33 9.23 13.99 -3.49
C GLN A 33 10.40 14.85 -4.00
N LEU A 34 11.64 14.39 -3.81
CA LEU A 34 12.83 15.16 -4.12
C LEU A 34 13.27 14.91 -5.56
N GLN A 35 13.15 15.93 -6.41
CA GLN A 35 13.41 15.83 -7.86
C GLN A 35 12.59 14.71 -8.54
N PRO A 36 11.24 14.76 -8.44
CA PRO A 36 10.34 13.67 -8.82
C PRO A 36 10.44 13.26 -10.30
N ALA A 37 10.93 14.15 -11.17
CA ALA A 37 11.16 13.88 -12.59
C ALA A 37 12.47 13.10 -12.89
N LYS A 38 13.39 13.01 -11.93
CA LYS A 38 14.75 12.47 -12.14
C LYS A 38 15.12 11.36 -11.15
N LEU A 39 14.46 11.29 -9.99
CA LEU A 39 14.72 10.30 -8.95
C LEU A 39 13.47 9.47 -8.67
N GLY A 40 13.49 8.20 -9.10
CA GLY A 40 12.51 7.20 -8.66
C GLY A 40 13.05 6.41 -7.47
N VAL A 41 12.20 6.19 -6.46
CA VAL A 41 12.56 5.53 -5.20
C VAL A 41 11.71 4.27 -5.02
N ILE A 42 12.35 3.16 -4.63
CA ILE A 42 11.65 1.91 -4.31
C ILE A 42 10.97 2.00 -2.95
N ALA A 43 9.72 1.56 -2.87
CA ALA A 43 8.89 1.57 -1.67
C ALA A 43 9.33 0.56 -0.61
N ARG A 44 8.91 0.82 0.64
CA ARG A 44 9.34 0.05 1.82
C ARG A 44 8.95 -1.43 1.77
N THR A 45 7.75 -1.70 1.31
CA THR A 45 7.16 -3.02 1.07
C THR A 45 8.07 -3.94 0.26
N SER A 46 8.84 -3.40 -0.69
CA SER A 46 9.83 -4.17 -1.46
C SER A 46 11.18 -4.31 -0.78
N ILE A 47 11.57 -3.36 0.08
CA ILE A 47 12.90 -3.37 0.73
C ILE A 47 12.89 -4.06 2.11
N VAL A 48 11.72 -4.20 2.76
CA VAL A 48 11.62 -4.75 4.12
C VAL A 48 12.17 -6.17 4.23
N ARG A 49 12.10 -6.94 3.15
CA ARG A 49 12.66 -8.31 3.09
C ARG A 49 14.18 -8.37 3.23
N TYR A 50 14.87 -7.27 2.92
CA TYR A 50 16.33 -7.20 3.02
C TYR A 50 16.81 -6.83 4.42
N LYS A 51 15.90 -6.65 5.39
CA LYS A 51 16.29 -6.39 6.78
C LYS A 51 17.11 -7.56 7.33
N GLY A 52 18.38 -7.29 7.65
CA GLY A 52 19.31 -8.32 8.13
C GLY A 52 19.70 -9.37 7.08
N THR A 53 19.53 -9.08 5.78
CA THR A 53 19.94 -9.99 4.70
C THR A 53 21.46 -10.20 4.67
N LYS A 54 21.88 -11.30 4.03
CA LYS A 54 23.28 -11.58 3.68
C LYS A 54 23.57 -11.36 2.20
N GLU A 55 22.55 -10.97 1.42
CA GLU A 55 22.71 -10.65 0.02
C GLU A 55 23.63 -9.44 -0.15
N THR A 56 24.40 -9.47 -1.23
CA THR A 56 25.28 -8.36 -1.60
C THR A 56 24.47 -7.23 -2.22
N ILE A 57 24.99 -6.01 -2.13
CA ILE A 57 24.38 -4.82 -2.74
C ILE A 57 24.13 -5.00 -4.24
N ALA A 58 25.01 -5.70 -4.96
CA ALA A 58 24.83 -5.98 -6.37
C ALA A 58 23.63 -6.92 -6.64
N GLN A 59 23.42 -7.93 -5.80
CA GLN A 59 22.26 -8.84 -5.91
C GLN A 59 20.95 -8.09 -5.65
N ILE A 60 20.91 -7.29 -4.57
CA ILE A 60 19.72 -6.49 -4.23
C ILE A 60 19.43 -5.47 -5.34
N GLY A 61 20.47 -4.81 -5.87
CA GLY A 61 20.35 -3.87 -6.98
C GLY A 61 19.80 -4.52 -8.26
N GLN A 62 20.24 -5.75 -8.56
CA GLN A 62 19.74 -6.51 -9.70
C GLN A 62 18.29 -6.96 -9.51
N GLU A 63 17.92 -7.48 -8.33
CA GLU A 63 16.56 -7.93 -8.03
C GLU A 63 15.54 -6.79 -8.06
N LEU A 64 15.90 -5.63 -7.50
CA LEU A 64 15.05 -4.44 -7.47
C LEU A 64 15.13 -3.59 -8.75
N GLY A 65 16.06 -3.89 -9.66
CA GLY A 65 16.29 -3.08 -10.86
C GLY A 65 16.79 -1.65 -10.57
N VAL A 66 17.58 -1.47 -9.50
CA VAL A 66 18.10 -0.16 -9.09
C VAL A 66 19.60 -0.01 -9.31
N GLY A 67 20.01 1.21 -9.68
CA GLY A 67 21.44 1.54 -9.86
C GLY A 67 22.12 1.98 -8.57
N TYR A 68 21.35 2.42 -7.57
CA TYR A 68 21.85 2.99 -6.33
C TYR A 68 21.09 2.43 -5.13
N LEU A 69 21.79 2.24 -4.02
CA LEU A 69 21.22 1.85 -2.74
C LEU A 69 21.68 2.82 -1.64
N LEU A 70 20.76 3.20 -0.76
CA LEU A 70 21.04 3.90 0.48
C LEU A 70 21.00 2.88 1.62
N GLU A 71 22.15 2.67 2.26
CA GLU A 71 22.24 1.92 3.51
C GLU A 71 22.38 2.88 4.68
N GLY A 72 21.92 2.46 5.85
CA GLY A 72 22.08 3.26 7.04
C GLY A 72 21.96 2.47 8.33
N SER A 73 22.32 3.14 9.42
CA SER A 73 22.12 2.63 10.77
C SER A 73 21.73 3.75 11.71
N VAL A 74 21.00 3.40 12.75
CA VAL A 74 20.46 4.31 13.74
C VAL A 74 20.83 3.81 15.12
N ARG A 75 21.34 4.71 15.95
CA ARG A 75 21.55 4.48 17.38
C ARG A 75 20.86 5.59 18.16
N ARG A 76 19.79 5.25 18.86
CA ARG A 76 19.08 6.14 19.77
C ARG A 76 19.61 5.92 21.19
N GLY A 77 19.85 7.00 21.91
CA GLY A 77 20.33 6.96 23.29
C GLY A 77 20.00 8.23 24.04
N GLY A 78 19.09 8.14 25.01
CA GLY A 78 18.59 9.30 25.75
C GLY A 78 17.93 10.32 24.83
N ASP A 79 18.42 11.54 24.85
CA ASP A 79 17.94 12.67 24.05
C ASP A 79 18.69 12.83 22.71
N ARG A 80 19.55 11.89 22.33
CA ARG A 80 20.38 11.96 21.11
C ARG A 80 20.13 10.80 20.18
N VAL A 81 20.32 11.08 18.90
CA VAL A 81 20.34 10.10 17.83
C VAL A 81 21.64 10.21 17.03
N ARG A 82 22.22 9.05 16.73
CA ARG A 82 23.28 8.93 15.74
C ARG A 82 22.73 8.19 14.53
N VAL A 83 22.79 8.82 13.37
CA VAL A 83 22.40 8.24 12.08
C VAL A 83 23.62 8.18 11.19
N THR A 84 23.95 6.99 10.68
CA THR A 84 24.94 6.83 9.63
C THR A 84 24.20 6.47 8.35
N ALA A 85 24.55 7.12 7.25
CA ALA A 85 23.96 6.86 5.94
C ALA A 85 25.06 6.81 4.88
N GLN A 86 24.90 5.91 3.90
CA GLN A 86 25.85 5.73 2.81
C GLN A 86 25.15 5.42 1.50
N LEU A 87 25.55 6.11 0.45
CA LEU A 87 25.05 5.92 -0.91
C LEU A 87 26.03 5.06 -1.70
N ILE A 88 25.54 3.95 -2.23
CA ILE A 88 26.34 2.93 -2.90
C ILE A 88 25.86 2.77 -4.34
N HIS A 89 26.79 2.71 -5.30
CA HIS A 89 26.48 2.32 -6.67
C HIS A 89 26.42 0.79 -6.77
N ALA A 90 25.28 0.23 -7.17
CA ALA A 90 25.02 -1.22 -7.13
C ALA A 90 25.97 -2.03 -8.02
N GLY A 91 26.21 -1.57 -9.25
CA GLY A 91 27.03 -2.27 -10.25
C GLY A 91 28.53 -2.28 -9.91
N GLU A 92 29.09 -1.12 -9.56
CA GLU A 92 30.51 -0.97 -9.22
C GLU A 92 30.83 -1.35 -7.78
N GLN A 93 29.83 -1.49 -6.91
CA GLN A 93 29.99 -1.71 -5.46
C GLN A 93 30.86 -0.64 -4.78
N THR A 94 30.78 0.61 -5.27
CA THR A 94 31.54 1.76 -4.77
C THR A 94 30.67 2.66 -3.89
N HIS A 95 31.25 3.14 -2.79
CA HIS A 95 30.62 4.17 -1.96
C HIS A 95 30.81 5.54 -2.63
N LEU A 96 29.69 6.18 -2.99
CA LEU A 96 29.69 7.53 -3.56
C LEU A 96 29.77 8.59 -2.46
N TRP A 97 29.17 8.29 -1.31
CA TRP A 97 29.15 9.17 -0.14
C TRP A 97 28.81 8.34 1.10
N ALA A 98 29.37 8.74 2.24
CA ALA A 98 29.02 8.21 3.56
C ALA A 98 29.22 9.29 4.61
N GLU A 99 28.26 9.45 5.52
CA GLU A 99 28.32 10.47 6.57
C GLU A 99 27.65 9.97 7.85
N THR A 100 28.05 10.56 8.99
CA THR A 100 27.46 10.27 10.28
C THR A 100 26.99 11.56 10.93
N TYR A 101 25.73 11.56 11.32
CA TYR A 101 25.04 12.66 11.96
C TYR A 101 24.83 12.32 13.42
N GLU A 102 25.20 13.22 14.31
CA GLU A 102 24.91 13.09 15.74
C GLU A 102 24.30 14.38 16.26
N ARG A 103 23.02 14.30 16.64
CA ARG A 103 22.20 15.45 17.01
C ARG A 103 21.23 15.10 18.15
N PRO A 104 20.63 16.10 18.81
CA PRO A 104 19.43 15.89 19.60
C PRO A 104 18.34 15.18 18.77
N LEU A 105 17.56 14.32 19.41
CA LEU A 105 16.48 13.57 18.75
C LEU A 105 15.43 14.50 18.13
N THR A 106 15.25 15.70 18.68
CA THR A 106 14.34 16.75 18.15
C THR A 106 14.68 17.19 16.74
N ASP A 107 15.92 16.96 16.29
CA ASP A 107 16.45 17.39 15.00
C ASP A 107 16.47 16.24 13.97
N VAL A 108 15.81 15.11 14.26
CA VAL A 108 15.83 13.92 13.40
C VAL A 108 15.31 14.20 11.98
N LEU A 109 14.29 15.06 11.83
CA LEU A 109 13.79 15.44 10.51
C LEU A 109 14.77 16.35 9.75
N THR A 110 15.58 17.12 10.46
CA THR A 110 16.66 17.91 9.85
C THR A 110 17.73 16.98 9.29
N ILE A 111 18.11 15.94 10.05
CA ILE A 111 19.05 14.91 9.56
C ILE A 111 18.52 14.25 8.28
N GLN A 112 17.24 13.87 8.24
CA GLN A 112 16.66 13.24 7.04
C GLN A 112 16.77 14.15 5.80
N ARG A 113 16.45 15.44 5.96
CA ARG A 113 16.56 16.42 4.88
C ARG A 113 18.00 16.57 4.39
N GLU A 114 18.95 16.69 5.31
CA GLU A 114 20.37 16.80 4.97
C GLU A 114 20.85 15.57 4.19
N ILE A 115 20.45 14.36 4.60
CA ILE A 115 20.75 13.12 3.86
C ILE A 115 20.15 13.18 2.45
N ALA A 116 18.89 13.59 2.31
CA ALA A 116 18.22 13.66 1.03
C ALA A 116 18.88 14.68 0.07
N GLU A 117 19.26 15.85 0.58
CA GLU A 117 20.04 16.87 -0.15
C GLU A 117 21.42 16.35 -0.57
N LYS A 118 22.12 15.63 0.31
CA LYS A 118 23.42 15.01 -0.02
C LYS A 118 23.28 13.97 -1.13
N ILE A 119 22.26 13.11 -1.08
CA ILE A 119 22.01 12.10 -2.12
C ILE A 119 21.81 12.77 -3.47
N THR A 120 20.97 13.80 -3.56
CA THR A 120 20.74 14.49 -4.84
C THR A 120 21.99 15.16 -5.40
N HIS A 121 22.81 15.75 -4.52
CA HIS A 121 24.09 16.33 -4.91
C HIS A 121 25.08 15.25 -5.43
N SER A 122 25.22 14.14 -4.71
CA SER A 122 26.09 13.03 -5.10
C SER A 122 25.67 12.37 -6.42
N LEU A 123 24.36 12.31 -6.69
CA LEU A 123 23.83 11.77 -7.94
C LEU A 123 23.94 12.74 -9.13
N SER A 124 24.56 13.93 -8.95
CA SER A 124 24.69 14.97 -9.97
C SER A 124 23.35 15.34 -10.63
N ILE A 125 22.25 15.15 -9.90
CA ILE A 125 20.93 15.55 -10.35
C ILE A 125 20.93 17.06 -10.22
N GLN A 126 21.06 17.78 -11.35
CA GLN A 126 20.91 19.25 -11.37
C GLN A 126 19.66 19.58 -10.57
N LEU A 127 19.85 20.19 -9.40
CA LEU A 127 18.79 20.68 -8.55
C LEU A 127 18.06 21.71 -9.39
N LEU A 128 16.94 21.31 -10.01
CA LEU A 128 15.92 22.30 -10.31
C LEU A 128 15.65 23.01 -8.98
N PRO A 129 15.40 24.32 -8.96
CA PRO A 129 14.93 24.97 -7.75
C PRO A 129 13.67 24.23 -7.33
N VAL A 130 13.83 23.30 -6.39
CA VAL A 130 12.71 22.81 -5.61
C VAL A 130 12.23 24.09 -4.97
N GLU A 131 10.95 24.40 -5.09
CA GLU A 131 10.30 25.26 -4.12
C GLU A 131 10.41 24.50 -2.79
N THR A 132 11.59 24.50 -2.19
CA THR A 132 11.80 24.12 -0.82
C THR A 132 10.93 25.10 -0.10
N SER A 133 9.77 24.66 0.39
CA SER A 133 9.05 25.42 1.38
C SER A 133 10.07 25.66 2.49
N SER A 134 10.60 26.88 2.49
CA SER A 134 11.54 27.43 3.45
C SER A 134 10.84 27.64 4.80
N ALA A 135 9.94 26.73 5.17
CA ALA A 135 9.50 26.60 6.54
C ALA A 135 10.66 25.96 7.27
N ALA A 136 11.41 26.79 8.01
CA ALA A 136 12.23 26.32 9.11
C ALA A 136 11.41 25.27 9.87
N THR A 137 11.87 24.02 9.88
CA THR A 137 11.18 22.93 10.57
C THR A 137 11.09 23.33 12.04
N ALA A 138 9.86 23.55 12.51
CA ALA A 138 9.63 23.63 13.94
C ALA A 138 10.19 22.37 14.59
N PRO A 139 10.75 22.46 15.81
CA PRO A 139 11.19 21.29 16.56
C PRO A 139 10.05 20.28 16.62
N VAL A 140 10.38 19.01 16.38
CA VAL A 140 9.38 17.94 16.36
C VAL A 140 8.94 17.63 17.78
N ASN A 141 7.62 17.50 17.97
CA ASN A 141 7.11 16.87 19.19
C ASN A 141 7.49 15.38 19.18
N LEU A 142 8.50 15.01 19.96
CA LEU A 142 9.05 13.66 19.99
C LEU A 142 8.02 12.60 20.37
N GLU A 143 7.11 12.89 21.31
CA GLU A 143 6.07 11.94 21.69
C GLU A 143 5.08 11.72 20.53
N SER A 144 4.72 12.78 19.80
CA SER A 144 3.88 12.68 18.60
C SER A 144 4.57 11.85 17.51
N TYR A 145 5.86 12.11 17.30
CA TYR A 145 6.65 11.44 16.28
C TYR A 145 6.87 9.96 16.57
N ASP A 146 7.19 9.58 17.82
CA ASP A 146 7.27 8.17 18.21
C ASP A 146 5.94 7.43 17.96
N LYS A 147 4.81 8.09 18.24
CA LYS A 147 3.48 7.54 17.96
C LYS A 147 3.18 7.40 16.48
N TYR A 148 3.63 8.34 15.66
CA TYR A 148 3.55 8.24 14.21
C TYR A 148 4.31 7.01 13.69
N LEU A 149 5.58 6.83 14.11
CA LEU A 149 6.39 5.69 13.67
C LEU A 149 5.83 4.34 14.15
N LEU A 150 5.30 4.27 15.38
CA LEU A 150 4.59 3.09 15.87
C LEU A 150 3.35 2.78 15.02
N GLY A 151 2.57 3.81 14.67
CA GLY A 151 1.41 3.64 13.79
C GLY A 151 1.78 3.05 12.43
N LEU A 152 2.84 3.55 11.80
CA LEU A 152 3.35 3.01 10.53
C LEU A 152 3.84 1.57 10.67
N HIS A 153 4.55 1.27 11.75
CA HIS A 153 5.02 -0.09 12.04
C HIS A 153 3.86 -1.08 12.11
N GLU A 154 2.80 -0.74 12.84
CA GLU A 154 1.60 -1.56 13.00
C GLU A 154 0.82 -1.72 11.68
N LEU A 155 0.72 -0.66 10.86
CA LEU A 155 0.13 -0.76 9.52
C LEU A 155 0.90 -1.76 8.64
N GLY A 156 2.23 -1.75 8.73
CA GLY A 156 3.10 -2.66 7.99
C GLY A 156 2.95 -4.14 8.37
N GLN A 157 2.38 -4.47 9.53
CA GLN A 157 2.16 -5.86 9.95
C GLN A 157 0.99 -6.52 9.21
N GLY A 158 0.04 -5.74 8.68
CA GLY A 158 -1.04 -6.26 7.84
C GLY A 158 -1.99 -7.24 8.55
N THR A 159 -2.22 -7.06 9.86
CA THR A 159 -3.20 -7.86 10.61
C THR A 159 -4.32 -6.97 11.14
N GLY A 160 -5.48 -7.57 11.41
CA GLY A 160 -6.57 -6.80 11.96
C GLY A 160 -6.29 -6.25 13.38
N GLU A 161 -5.53 -6.98 14.21
CA GLU A 161 -5.06 -6.49 15.51
C GLU A 161 -4.12 -5.28 15.33
N SER A 162 -3.15 -5.38 14.42
CA SER A 162 -2.20 -4.30 14.16
C SER A 162 -2.87 -3.05 13.61
N VAL A 163 -3.90 -3.18 12.76
CA VAL A 163 -4.68 -2.01 12.30
C VAL A 163 -5.36 -1.27 13.47
N ASN A 164 -5.88 -1.99 14.47
CA ASN A 164 -6.46 -1.35 15.66
C ASN A 164 -5.38 -0.66 16.52
N ASN A 165 -4.22 -1.29 16.70
CA ASN A 165 -3.09 -0.69 17.39
C ASN A 165 -2.60 0.57 16.68
N ALA A 166 -2.53 0.54 15.34
CA ALA A 166 -2.19 1.71 14.53
C ALA A 166 -3.15 2.87 14.78
N ILE A 167 -4.47 2.62 14.75
CA ILE A 167 -5.48 3.65 15.05
C ILE A 167 -5.23 4.26 16.43
N GLN A 168 -4.97 3.43 17.45
CA GLN A 168 -4.71 3.91 18.80
C GLN A 168 -3.46 4.79 18.87
N TYR A 169 -2.32 4.31 18.36
CA TYR A 169 -1.08 5.09 18.39
C TYR A 169 -1.22 6.41 17.63
N LEU A 170 -1.85 6.40 16.46
CA LEU A 170 -2.02 7.60 15.66
C LEU A 170 -2.94 8.63 16.37
N GLN A 171 -3.99 8.19 17.04
CA GLN A 171 -4.84 9.07 17.87
C GLN A 171 -4.08 9.64 19.07
N GLU A 172 -3.26 8.83 19.75
CA GLU A 172 -2.39 9.29 20.82
C GLU A 172 -1.39 10.34 20.32
N GLY A 173 -0.81 10.15 19.13
CA GLY A 173 0.05 11.13 18.47
C GLY A 173 -0.68 12.44 18.17
N ILE A 174 -1.90 12.38 17.65
CA ILE A 174 -2.70 13.59 17.34
C ILE A 174 -3.00 14.39 18.61
N ALA A 175 -3.22 13.71 19.74
CA ALA A 175 -3.41 14.37 21.03
C ALA A 175 -2.15 15.13 21.51
N LYS A 176 -0.96 14.75 21.02
CA LYS A 176 0.33 15.41 21.32
C LYS A 176 0.64 16.54 20.34
N ASP A 177 0.34 16.34 19.06
CA ASP A 177 0.48 17.37 18.03
C ASP A 177 -0.64 17.29 16.98
N ALA A 178 -1.68 18.09 17.19
CA ALA A 178 -2.83 18.18 16.28
C ALA A 178 -2.53 18.90 14.96
N LYS A 179 -1.28 19.36 14.74
CA LYS A 179 -0.86 20.01 13.49
C LYS A 179 -0.04 19.11 12.58
N ASP A 180 0.33 17.90 13.03
CA ASP A 180 1.08 16.96 12.20
C ASP A 180 0.16 16.25 11.18
N ALA A 181 0.22 16.70 9.93
CA ALA A 181 -0.59 16.16 8.83
C ALA A 181 -0.35 14.65 8.59
N ARG A 182 0.85 14.14 8.89
CA ARG A 182 1.24 12.75 8.61
C ARG A 182 0.44 11.76 9.45
N LEU A 183 0.17 12.12 10.71
CA LEU A 183 -0.67 11.33 11.61
C LEU A 183 -2.08 11.17 11.06
N TYR A 184 -2.66 12.24 10.52
CA TYR A 184 -4.00 12.19 9.92
C TYR A 184 -4.03 11.37 8.63
N ALA A 185 -3.01 11.46 7.77
CA ALA A 185 -2.92 10.64 6.57
C ALA A 185 -2.81 9.14 6.90
N ALA A 186 -1.92 8.78 7.83
CA ALA A 186 -1.79 7.40 8.30
C ALA A 186 -3.06 6.91 9.02
N LEU A 187 -3.76 7.77 9.75
CA LEU A 187 -5.01 7.42 10.41
C LEU A 187 -6.13 7.14 9.39
N ALA A 188 -6.20 7.92 8.32
CA ALA A 188 -7.10 7.67 7.21
C ALA A 188 -6.83 6.31 6.55
N GLU A 189 -5.56 5.96 6.39
CA GLU A 189 -5.13 4.65 5.90
C GLU A 189 -5.55 3.51 6.84
N ALA A 190 -5.34 3.66 8.14
CA ALA A 190 -5.74 2.65 9.12
C ALA A 190 -7.26 2.40 9.12
N TYR A 191 -8.06 3.47 9.00
CA TYR A 191 -9.50 3.33 8.85
C TYR A 191 -9.90 2.66 7.53
N ALA A 192 -9.24 2.97 6.42
CA ALA A 192 -9.48 2.30 5.15
C ALA A 192 -9.11 0.81 5.20
N ALA A 193 -7.94 0.48 5.75
CA ALA A 193 -7.47 -0.90 5.93
C ALA A 193 -8.40 -1.73 6.82
N SER A 194 -9.11 -1.10 7.76
CA SER A 194 -10.11 -1.77 8.61
C SER A 194 -11.27 -2.37 7.81
N THR A 195 -11.54 -1.88 6.60
CA THR A 195 -12.59 -2.43 5.71
C THR A 195 -12.24 -3.84 5.22
N THR A 196 -10.95 -4.16 5.09
CA THR A 196 -10.48 -5.47 4.64
C THR A 196 -10.74 -6.57 5.68
N TYR A 197 -10.73 -6.22 6.97
CA TYR A 197 -10.76 -7.19 8.06
C TYR A 197 -12.12 -7.31 8.74
N TYR A 198 -12.70 -6.21 9.22
CA TYR A 198 -13.77 -6.30 10.23
C TYR A 198 -15.01 -5.46 9.97
N ARG A 199 -14.90 -4.35 9.21
CA ARG A 199 -15.94 -3.32 9.20
C ARG A 199 -16.44 -3.01 7.80
N SER A 200 -17.72 -2.70 7.69
CA SER A 200 -18.28 -2.22 6.43
C SER A 200 -17.74 -0.83 6.08
N PRO A 201 -17.59 -0.48 4.79
CA PRO A 201 -17.17 0.86 4.38
C PRO A 201 -18.03 1.97 5.02
N ALA A 202 -19.34 1.77 5.12
CA ALA A 202 -20.26 2.71 5.78
C ALA A 202 -19.92 3.04 7.25
N GLU A 203 -19.27 2.12 7.96
CA GLU A 203 -18.91 2.31 9.37
C GLU A 203 -17.61 3.11 9.55
N VAL A 204 -16.62 2.89 8.69
CA VAL A 204 -15.25 3.42 8.88
C VAL A 204 -14.88 4.55 7.94
N MET A 205 -15.42 4.58 6.72
CA MET A 205 -15.06 5.58 5.71
C MET A 205 -15.41 7.02 6.10
N PRO A 206 -16.46 7.32 6.89
CA PRO A 206 -16.65 8.67 7.41
C PRO A 206 -15.48 9.18 8.26
N ARG A 207 -14.85 8.30 9.07
CA ARG A 207 -13.67 8.65 9.87
C ARG A 207 -12.41 8.74 9.01
N ALA A 208 -12.27 7.85 8.02
CA ALA A 208 -11.19 7.94 7.03
C ALA A 208 -11.25 9.27 6.27
N LYS A 209 -12.45 9.70 5.89
CA LYS A 209 -12.71 10.98 5.23
C LYS A 209 -12.28 12.17 6.07
N GLU A 210 -12.72 12.21 7.33
CA GLU A 210 -12.37 13.29 8.25
C GLU A 210 -10.85 13.40 8.42
N ALA A 211 -10.18 12.28 8.64
CA ALA A 211 -8.72 12.23 8.76
C ALA A 211 -8.02 12.65 7.46
N ALA A 212 -8.43 12.14 6.29
CA ALA A 212 -7.83 12.49 5.01
C ALA A 212 -8.01 13.97 4.64
N LEU A 213 -9.20 14.53 4.89
CA LEU A 213 -9.45 15.96 4.72
C LEU A 213 -8.53 16.79 5.63
N ARG A 214 -8.41 16.39 6.90
CA ARG A 214 -7.57 17.10 7.85
C ARG A 214 -6.09 17.06 7.47
N ALA A 215 -5.61 15.93 6.94
CA ALA A 215 -4.25 15.80 6.44
C ALA A 215 -3.96 16.81 5.31
N VAL A 216 -4.85 16.90 4.31
CA VAL A 216 -4.71 17.82 3.17
C VAL A 216 -4.86 19.29 3.59
N GLU A 217 -5.72 19.59 4.58
CA GLU A 217 -5.84 20.95 5.14
C GLU A 217 -4.56 21.41 5.87
N LEU A 218 -3.91 20.50 6.60
CA LEU A 218 -2.70 20.81 7.36
C LEU A 218 -1.47 20.88 6.45
N ASP A 219 -1.38 20.00 5.46
CA ASP A 219 -0.30 19.98 4.48
C ASP A 219 -0.82 19.64 3.05
N PRO A 220 -1.08 20.67 2.22
CA PRO A 220 -1.48 20.50 0.81
C PRO A 220 -0.39 19.93 -0.11
N ASN A 221 0.81 19.69 0.41
CA ASN A 221 1.92 19.06 -0.30
C ASN A 221 2.19 17.63 0.24
N LEU A 222 1.31 17.07 1.06
CA LEU A 222 1.41 15.68 1.53
C LEU A 222 0.70 14.73 0.55
N ALA A 223 1.48 14.06 -0.31
CA ALA A 223 0.95 13.14 -1.32
C ALA A 223 0.04 12.05 -0.73
N SER A 224 0.42 11.45 0.40
CA SER A 224 -0.37 10.38 1.05
C SER A 224 -1.75 10.87 1.52
N GLY A 225 -1.86 12.13 1.99
CA GLY A 225 -3.15 12.74 2.33
C GLY A 225 -4.08 12.82 1.12
N HIS A 226 -3.55 13.28 -0.02
CA HIS A 226 -4.28 13.31 -1.29
C HIS A 226 -4.69 11.91 -1.78
N VAL A 227 -3.81 10.90 -1.68
CA VAL A 227 -4.16 9.51 -2.03
C VAL A 227 -5.35 9.02 -1.22
N ARG A 228 -5.32 9.19 0.11
CA ARG A 228 -6.41 8.72 0.98
C ARG A 228 -7.71 9.49 0.76
N LEU A 229 -7.64 10.78 0.48
CA LEU A 229 -8.83 11.56 0.12
C LEU A 229 -9.40 11.15 -1.25
N GLY A 230 -8.53 10.85 -2.22
CA GLY A 230 -8.91 10.29 -3.51
C GLY A 230 -9.61 8.93 -3.38
N TYR A 231 -9.10 8.06 -2.51
CA TYR A 231 -9.69 6.75 -2.22
C TYR A 231 -11.11 6.88 -1.66
N VAL A 232 -11.31 7.72 -0.65
CA VAL A 232 -12.63 7.98 -0.06
C VAL A 232 -13.59 8.56 -1.10
N ARG A 233 -13.13 9.53 -1.89
CA ARG A 233 -13.97 10.17 -2.92
C ARG A 233 -14.40 9.19 -4.02
N LEU A 234 -13.49 8.29 -4.41
CA LEU A 234 -13.76 7.29 -5.43
C LEU A 234 -14.74 6.22 -4.93
N PHE A 235 -14.40 5.54 -3.83
CA PHE A 235 -15.09 4.31 -3.43
C PHE A 235 -16.27 4.54 -2.47
N PHE A 236 -16.27 5.62 -1.70
CA PHE A 236 -17.30 5.89 -0.70
C PHE A 236 -18.25 7.02 -1.10
N ASP A 237 -17.73 8.23 -1.34
CA ASP A 237 -18.58 9.38 -1.67
C ASP A 237 -19.18 9.27 -3.08
N TRP A 238 -18.49 8.58 -3.98
CA TRP A 238 -18.74 8.56 -5.43
C TRP A 238 -18.64 9.96 -6.07
N ASP A 239 -17.77 10.81 -5.51
CA ASP A 239 -17.40 12.09 -6.10
C ASP A 239 -16.18 11.89 -7.01
N TRP A 240 -16.44 11.33 -8.19
CA TRP A 240 -15.39 10.92 -9.12
C TRP A 240 -14.53 12.07 -9.65
N PRO A 241 -15.11 13.23 -10.06
CA PRO A 241 -14.29 14.38 -10.46
C PRO A 241 -13.37 14.85 -9.33
N ALA A 242 -13.83 14.78 -8.09
CA ALA A 242 -13.02 15.14 -6.95
C ALA A 242 -11.94 14.08 -6.66
N ALA A 243 -12.22 12.79 -6.86
CA ALA A 243 -11.21 11.74 -6.73
C ALA A 243 -10.05 11.90 -7.73
N GLU A 244 -10.35 12.20 -9.00
CA GLU A 244 -9.31 12.43 -10.02
C GLU A 244 -8.36 13.56 -9.64
N ARG A 245 -8.91 14.68 -9.15
CA ARG A 245 -8.09 15.83 -8.74
C ARG A 245 -7.11 15.45 -7.64
N GLU A 246 -7.55 14.68 -6.64
CA GLU A 246 -6.69 14.26 -5.54
C GLU A 246 -5.58 13.30 -6.02
N TYR A 247 -5.91 12.29 -6.82
CA TYR A 247 -4.90 11.36 -7.33
C TYR A 247 -3.87 12.05 -8.24
N ARG A 248 -4.32 12.97 -9.11
CA ARG A 248 -3.41 13.75 -9.95
C ARG A 248 -2.51 14.64 -9.10
N ARG A 249 -3.06 15.28 -8.06
CA ARG A 249 -2.27 16.08 -7.12
C ARG A 249 -1.22 15.24 -6.38
N ALA A 250 -1.58 14.05 -5.93
CA ALA A 250 -0.63 13.12 -5.31
C ALA A 250 0.53 12.76 -6.26
N LEU A 251 0.23 12.49 -7.54
CA LEU A 251 1.24 12.18 -8.57
C LEU A 251 2.10 13.38 -8.97
N GLU A 252 1.57 14.61 -8.90
CA GLU A 252 2.35 15.83 -9.09
C GLU A 252 3.37 16.03 -7.97
N ILE A 253 2.99 15.71 -6.73
CA ILE A 253 3.85 15.82 -5.54
C ILE A 253 4.90 14.70 -5.51
N ASN A 254 4.46 13.45 -5.67
CA ASN A 254 5.32 12.26 -5.65
C ASN A 254 4.86 11.24 -6.71
N PRO A 255 5.45 11.26 -7.92
CA PRO A 255 5.14 10.29 -8.96
C PRO A 255 5.73 8.91 -8.68
N SER A 256 6.66 8.78 -7.73
CA SER A 256 7.22 7.48 -7.32
C SER A 256 6.39 6.78 -6.23
N LEU A 257 5.33 7.41 -5.74
CA LEU A 257 4.47 6.83 -4.70
C LEU A 257 3.57 5.72 -5.29
N PRO A 258 3.76 4.44 -4.93
CA PRO A 258 2.99 3.33 -5.52
C PRO A 258 1.49 3.45 -5.27
N GLU A 259 1.07 3.91 -4.09
CA GLU A 259 -0.36 4.05 -3.77
C GLU A 259 -1.02 5.16 -4.58
N ALA A 260 -0.28 6.20 -4.99
CA ALA A 260 -0.80 7.21 -5.90
C ALA A 260 -0.96 6.65 -7.32
N GLN A 261 0.00 5.85 -7.79
CA GLN A 261 -0.09 5.19 -9.10
C GLN A 261 -1.26 4.20 -9.15
N LEU A 262 -1.39 3.33 -8.13
CA LEU A 262 -2.50 2.37 -8.05
C LEU A 262 -3.85 3.04 -7.81
N GLY A 263 -3.91 4.04 -6.92
CA GLY A 263 -5.13 4.81 -6.69
C GLY A 263 -5.66 5.45 -7.98
N TYR A 264 -4.76 6.03 -8.79
CA TYR A 264 -5.14 6.57 -10.10
C TYR A 264 -5.47 5.46 -11.12
N ALA A 265 -4.78 4.33 -11.07
CA ALA A 265 -5.11 3.16 -11.90
C ALA A 265 -6.53 2.66 -11.63
N ASN A 266 -6.93 2.55 -10.36
CA ASN A 266 -8.29 2.18 -9.96
C ASN A 266 -9.33 3.19 -10.45
N TYR A 267 -9.05 4.49 -10.33
CA TYR A 267 -9.90 5.53 -10.91
C TYR A 267 -10.09 5.31 -12.42
N LEU A 268 -9.00 5.16 -13.16
CA LEU A 268 -9.04 4.94 -14.61
C LEU A 268 -9.79 3.67 -14.99
N GLY A 269 -9.53 2.56 -14.29
CA GLY A 269 -10.19 1.27 -14.47
C GLY A 269 -11.70 1.32 -14.19
N THR A 270 -12.11 2.08 -13.16
CA THR A 270 -13.53 2.32 -12.84
C THR A 270 -14.29 2.95 -14.03
N PHE A 271 -13.61 3.78 -14.82
CA PHE A 271 -14.17 4.42 -16.02
C PHE A 271 -13.86 3.67 -17.32
N GLY A 272 -13.36 2.44 -17.24
CA GLY A 272 -13.04 1.61 -18.41
C GLY A 272 -11.82 2.08 -19.21
N ARG A 273 -11.02 3.02 -18.69
CA ARG A 273 -9.77 3.50 -19.31
C ARG A 273 -8.62 2.54 -19.02
N PHE A 274 -8.80 1.27 -19.42
CA PHE A 274 -7.93 0.17 -18.98
C PHE A 274 -6.49 0.28 -19.47
N GLU A 275 -6.23 0.77 -20.69
CA GLU A 275 -4.85 0.96 -21.17
C GLU A 275 -4.06 1.91 -20.26
N GLU A 276 -4.68 3.03 -19.89
CA GLU A 276 -4.07 4.02 -19.01
C GLU A 276 -3.95 3.48 -17.59
N ALA A 277 -4.98 2.77 -17.11
CA ALA A 277 -4.94 2.11 -15.80
C ALA A 277 -3.78 1.11 -15.70
N LEU A 278 -3.63 0.23 -16.69
CA LEU A 278 -2.57 -0.77 -16.73
C LEU A 278 -1.18 -0.12 -16.85
N SER A 279 -1.05 0.98 -17.58
CA SER A 279 0.19 1.78 -17.59
C SER A 279 0.55 2.28 -16.18
N ARG A 280 -0.44 2.76 -15.42
CA ARG A 280 -0.25 3.18 -14.02
C ARG A 280 0.07 2.01 -13.09
N VAL A 281 -0.56 0.86 -13.26
CA VAL A 281 -0.19 -0.39 -12.55
C VAL A 281 1.27 -0.74 -12.79
N GLN A 282 1.74 -0.67 -14.03
CA GLN A 282 3.15 -0.95 -14.35
C GLN A 282 4.11 0.06 -13.71
N GLN A 283 3.72 1.33 -13.60
CA GLN A 283 4.49 2.31 -12.81
C GLN A 283 4.52 1.94 -11.33
N ALA A 284 3.40 1.52 -10.74
CA ALA A 284 3.38 1.05 -9.36
C ALA A 284 4.32 -0.15 -9.15
N TYR A 285 4.35 -1.11 -10.08
CA TYR A 285 5.26 -2.26 -10.02
C TYR A 285 6.73 -1.86 -10.17
N LEU A 286 7.03 -0.80 -10.90
CA LEU A 286 8.39 -0.25 -11.01
C LEU A 286 8.87 0.32 -9.68
N TYR A 287 8.01 1.01 -8.94
CA TYR A 287 8.34 1.60 -7.64
C TYR A 287 8.18 0.61 -6.48
N ASP A 288 7.45 -0.48 -6.68
CA ASP A 288 7.21 -1.49 -5.65
C ASP A 288 7.16 -2.91 -6.25
N PRO A 289 8.32 -3.45 -6.68
CA PRO A 289 8.40 -4.70 -7.44
C PRO A 289 8.03 -5.96 -6.66
N LEU A 290 7.91 -5.91 -5.34
CA LEU A 290 7.63 -7.06 -4.49
C LEU A 290 6.39 -6.89 -3.60
N ALA A 291 5.66 -5.77 -3.68
CA ALA A 291 4.39 -5.62 -2.96
C ALA A 291 3.29 -6.53 -3.49
N VAL A 292 2.91 -7.50 -2.66
CA VAL A 292 1.84 -8.46 -2.94
C VAL A 292 0.47 -7.80 -2.87
N GLU A 293 0.23 -6.92 -1.89
CA GLU A 293 -1.06 -6.23 -1.72
C GLU A 293 -1.41 -5.35 -2.92
N SER A 294 -0.46 -4.53 -3.36
CA SER A 294 -0.53 -3.74 -4.59
C SER A 294 -0.85 -4.57 -5.83
N ARG A 295 -0.25 -5.77 -5.94
CA ARG A 295 -0.52 -6.70 -7.03
C ARG A 295 -1.93 -7.28 -6.94
N ASN A 296 -2.35 -7.72 -5.75
CA ASN A 296 -3.71 -8.23 -5.50
C ASN A 296 -4.78 -7.21 -5.92
N GLU A 297 -4.58 -5.93 -5.58
CA GLU A 297 -5.47 -4.85 -5.96
C GLU A 297 -5.55 -4.70 -7.49
N ALA A 298 -4.39 -4.70 -8.17
CA ALA A 298 -4.31 -4.55 -9.62
C ALA A 298 -4.90 -5.73 -10.40
N LEU A 299 -5.02 -6.94 -9.82
CA LEU A 299 -5.60 -8.11 -10.50
C LEU A 299 -7.02 -7.85 -10.99
N TRP A 300 -7.81 -7.05 -10.26
CA TRP A 300 -9.15 -6.68 -10.68
C TRP A 300 -9.14 -5.77 -11.92
N ILE A 301 -8.17 -4.86 -12.03
CA ILE A 301 -8.01 -4.02 -13.23
C ILE A 301 -7.68 -4.91 -14.45
N TYR A 302 -6.78 -5.88 -14.30
CA TYR A 302 -6.50 -6.86 -15.36
C TYR A 302 -7.75 -7.65 -15.76
N TYR A 303 -8.47 -8.19 -14.77
CA TYR A 303 -9.68 -8.96 -15.01
C TYR A 303 -10.75 -8.13 -15.74
N PHE A 304 -11.08 -6.94 -15.24
CA PHE A 304 -12.10 -6.09 -15.85
C PHE A 304 -11.71 -5.52 -17.21
N SER A 305 -10.41 -5.48 -17.54
CA SER A 305 -9.95 -5.11 -18.88
C SER A 305 -10.29 -6.14 -19.97
N GLY A 306 -10.74 -7.34 -19.60
CA GLY A 306 -11.04 -8.44 -20.52
C GLY A 306 -9.81 -9.22 -21.00
N ARG A 307 -8.61 -8.83 -20.57
CA ARG A 307 -7.34 -9.47 -20.92
C ARG A 307 -7.08 -10.70 -20.07
N MET A 308 -7.83 -11.77 -20.33
CA MET A 308 -7.78 -13.00 -19.51
C MET A 308 -6.39 -13.68 -19.48
N PRO A 309 -5.65 -13.82 -20.61
CA PRO A 309 -4.31 -14.41 -20.58
C PRO A 309 -3.35 -13.63 -19.67
N GLU A 310 -3.36 -12.30 -19.77
CA GLU A 310 -2.53 -11.43 -18.93
C GLU A 310 -3.01 -11.47 -17.47
N THR A 311 -4.32 -11.55 -17.22
CA THR A 311 -4.85 -11.73 -15.86
C THR A 311 -4.29 -13.00 -15.21
N ILE A 312 -4.28 -14.12 -15.95
CA ILE A 312 -3.73 -15.40 -15.49
C ILE A 312 -2.23 -15.29 -15.20
N GLU A 313 -1.48 -14.65 -16.09
CA GLU A 313 -0.04 -14.40 -15.91
C GLU A 313 0.22 -13.59 -14.63
N GLN A 314 -0.49 -12.47 -14.44
CA GLN A 314 -0.32 -11.63 -13.26
C GLN A 314 -0.75 -12.33 -11.98
N CYS A 315 -1.82 -13.13 -12.01
CA CYS A 315 -2.18 -13.97 -10.86
C CYS A 315 -1.05 -14.94 -10.49
N ARG A 316 -0.44 -15.60 -11.48
CA ARG A 316 0.68 -16.53 -11.26
C ARG A 316 1.92 -15.82 -10.71
N ASN A 317 2.26 -14.65 -11.23
CA ASN A 317 3.37 -13.84 -10.72
C ASN A 317 3.14 -13.46 -9.25
N THR A 318 1.92 -13.05 -8.89
CA THR A 318 1.56 -12.75 -7.49
C THR A 318 1.64 -14.00 -6.60
N ILE A 319 1.21 -15.16 -7.09
CA ILE A 319 1.30 -16.45 -6.37
C ILE A 319 2.77 -16.88 -6.18
N GLU A 320 3.63 -16.63 -7.16
CA GLU A 320 5.06 -16.92 -7.06
C GLU A 320 5.73 -16.05 -5.98
N LEU A 321 5.37 -14.78 -5.91
CA LEU A 321 5.82 -13.86 -4.85
C LEU A 321 5.27 -14.25 -3.47
N ALA A 322 3.99 -14.64 -3.40
CA ALA A 322 3.33 -15.04 -2.17
C ALA A 322 2.35 -16.21 -2.40
N PRO A 323 2.79 -17.45 -2.12
CA PRO A 323 1.93 -18.64 -2.27
C PRO A 323 0.68 -18.64 -1.38
N ALA A 324 0.64 -17.79 -0.35
CA ALA A 324 -0.49 -17.63 0.56
C ALA A 324 -1.38 -16.42 0.22
N ALA A 325 -1.42 -15.96 -1.04
CA ALA A 325 -2.24 -14.83 -1.48
C ALA A 325 -3.64 -15.29 -1.99
N PRO A 326 -4.70 -15.31 -1.15
CA PRO A 326 -6.01 -15.88 -1.54
C PRO A 326 -6.69 -15.13 -2.69
N THR A 327 -6.52 -13.81 -2.76
CA THR A 327 -7.12 -13.00 -3.83
C THR A 327 -6.60 -13.41 -5.21
N ALA A 328 -5.32 -13.73 -5.33
CA ALA A 328 -4.73 -14.16 -6.59
C ALA A 328 -5.34 -15.48 -7.11
N TYR A 329 -5.54 -16.47 -6.23
CA TYR A 329 -6.22 -17.72 -6.61
C TYR A 329 -7.70 -17.50 -6.95
N ALA A 330 -8.38 -16.59 -6.23
CA ALA A 330 -9.78 -16.28 -6.48
C ALA A 330 -9.98 -15.63 -7.86
N VAL A 331 -9.18 -14.61 -8.19
CA VAL A 331 -9.21 -13.96 -9.51
C VAL A 331 -8.79 -14.94 -10.61
N LEU A 332 -7.77 -15.77 -10.35
CA LEU A 332 -7.34 -16.82 -11.28
C LEU A 332 -8.47 -17.81 -11.60
N SER A 333 -9.26 -18.21 -10.60
CA SER A 333 -10.40 -19.10 -10.80
C SER A 333 -11.46 -18.48 -11.72
N THR A 334 -11.73 -17.18 -11.55
CA THR A 334 -12.68 -16.42 -12.38
C THR A 334 -12.16 -16.23 -13.80
N ALA A 335 -10.88 -15.92 -13.97
CA ALA A 335 -10.26 -15.80 -15.29
C ALA A 335 -10.31 -17.12 -16.07
N TYR A 336 -10.00 -18.24 -15.42
CA TYR A 336 -10.16 -19.56 -16.03
C TYR A 336 -11.61 -19.88 -16.38
N ALA A 337 -12.56 -19.47 -15.54
CA ALA A 337 -13.98 -19.71 -15.78
C ALA A 337 -14.45 -18.98 -17.05
N GLN A 338 -14.07 -17.70 -17.21
CA GLN A 338 -14.36 -16.90 -18.40
C GLN A 338 -13.75 -17.49 -19.68
N MET A 339 -12.60 -18.18 -19.56
CA MET A 339 -11.97 -18.88 -20.69
C MET A 339 -12.52 -20.29 -20.94
N GLY A 340 -13.49 -20.76 -20.16
CA GLY A 340 -14.03 -22.13 -20.26
C GLY A 340 -13.07 -23.23 -19.78
N GLN A 341 -12.02 -22.88 -19.04
CA GLN A 341 -11.02 -23.82 -18.53
C GLN A 341 -11.50 -24.48 -17.22
N HIS A 342 -12.47 -25.39 -17.33
CA HIS A 342 -13.21 -25.91 -16.18
C HIS A 342 -12.34 -26.63 -15.14
N ALA A 343 -11.30 -27.36 -15.57
CA ALA A 343 -10.43 -28.11 -14.65
C ALA A 343 -9.50 -27.17 -13.86
N GLU A 344 -9.01 -26.12 -14.51
CA GLU A 344 -8.19 -25.07 -13.94
C GLU A 344 -8.99 -24.20 -12.97
N THR A 345 -10.22 -23.80 -13.34
CA THR A 345 -11.16 -23.10 -12.44
C THR A 345 -11.39 -23.89 -11.16
N LEU A 346 -11.65 -25.20 -11.28
CA LEU A 346 -11.90 -26.04 -10.11
C LEU A 346 -10.70 -26.07 -9.17
N ARG A 347 -9.49 -26.25 -9.72
CA ARG A 347 -8.24 -26.27 -8.94
C ARG A 347 -8.01 -24.94 -8.23
N ALA A 348 -8.09 -23.82 -8.95
CA ALA A 348 -7.87 -22.49 -8.37
C ALA A 348 -8.92 -22.13 -7.30
N ALA A 349 -10.18 -22.54 -7.48
CA ALA A 349 -11.23 -22.36 -6.47
C ALA A 349 -11.00 -23.22 -5.22
N GLU A 350 -10.54 -24.47 -5.39
CA GLU A 350 -10.18 -25.36 -4.28
C GLU A 350 -8.95 -24.85 -3.51
N ASP A 351 -7.95 -24.31 -4.22
CA ASP A 351 -6.79 -23.65 -3.60
C ASP A 351 -7.21 -22.41 -2.80
N THR A 352 -8.09 -21.56 -3.37
CA THR A 352 -8.67 -20.43 -2.64
C THR A 352 -9.34 -20.90 -1.35
N ALA A 353 -10.18 -21.93 -1.41
CA ALA A 353 -10.91 -22.45 -0.26
C ALA A 353 -10.00 -23.03 0.84
N ARG A 354 -8.81 -23.53 0.46
CA ARG A 354 -7.81 -24.13 1.34
C ARG A 354 -7.00 -23.08 2.11
N ILE A 355 -6.65 -21.97 1.46
CA ILE A 355 -5.74 -20.96 2.04
C ILE A 355 -6.46 -19.71 2.54
N SER A 356 -7.69 -19.45 2.09
CA SER A 356 -8.36 -18.16 2.33
C SER A 356 -9.01 -18.07 3.72
N ASN A 357 -8.63 -17.01 4.44
CA ASN A 357 -9.38 -16.45 5.55
C ASN A 357 -10.26 -15.25 5.13
N SER A 358 -10.28 -14.89 3.84
CA SER A 358 -11.07 -13.79 3.30
C SER A 358 -12.43 -14.30 2.79
N PRO A 359 -13.56 -13.86 3.39
CA PRO A 359 -14.89 -14.19 2.89
C PRO A 359 -15.10 -13.72 1.44
N SER A 360 -14.57 -12.55 1.08
CA SER A 360 -14.69 -11.97 -0.27
C SER A 360 -13.97 -12.83 -1.31
N ALA A 361 -12.73 -13.28 -1.05
CA ALA A 361 -12.02 -14.17 -1.97
C ALA A 361 -12.75 -15.53 -2.12
N THR A 362 -13.26 -16.07 -1.02
CA THR A 362 -14.05 -17.32 -1.01
C THR A 362 -15.34 -17.17 -1.83
N ALA A 363 -16.04 -16.04 -1.72
CA ALA A 363 -17.25 -15.74 -2.51
C ALA A 363 -16.94 -15.55 -4.00
N THR A 364 -15.81 -14.92 -4.35
CA THR A 364 -15.33 -14.82 -5.74
C THR A 364 -15.11 -16.21 -6.35
N ALA A 365 -14.41 -17.10 -5.64
CA ALA A 365 -14.21 -18.48 -6.10
C ALA A 365 -15.54 -19.26 -6.23
N ALA A 366 -16.52 -19.00 -5.34
CA ALA A 366 -17.85 -19.57 -5.46
C ALA A 366 -18.57 -19.11 -6.74
N SER A 367 -18.44 -17.83 -7.10
CA SER A 367 -18.95 -17.28 -8.36
C SER A 367 -18.35 -17.99 -9.58
N ALA A 368 -17.02 -18.18 -9.59
CA ALA A 368 -16.33 -18.89 -10.67
C ALA A 368 -16.81 -20.35 -10.82
N LEU A 369 -17.04 -21.07 -9.71
CA LEU A 369 -17.59 -22.41 -9.73
C LEU A 369 -19.03 -22.45 -10.26
N ALA A 370 -19.85 -21.45 -9.91
CA ALA A 370 -21.21 -21.34 -10.42
C ALA A 370 -21.22 -21.12 -11.94
N HIS A 371 -20.32 -20.26 -12.44
CA HIS A 371 -20.16 -19.96 -13.87
C HIS A 371 -19.89 -21.21 -14.72
N ILE A 372 -19.01 -22.11 -14.25
CA ILE A 372 -18.71 -23.39 -14.94
C ILE A 372 -19.73 -24.50 -14.64
N GLY A 373 -20.88 -24.17 -14.04
CA GLY A 373 -21.97 -25.11 -13.75
C GLY A 373 -21.77 -26.02 -12.54
N LYS A 374 -20.74 -25.82 -11.70
CA LYS A 374 -20.51 -26.59 -10.46
C LYS A 374 -21.37 -26.05 -9.31
N ARG A 375 -22.69 -26.03 -9.52
CA ARG A 375 -23.69 -25.38 -8.63
C ARG A 375 -23.60 -25.83 -7.17
N ASP A 376 -23.50 -27.12 -6.89
CA ASP A 376 -23.48 -27.62 -5.50
C ASP A 376 -22.22 -27.17 -4.75
N LYS A 377 -21.04 -27.28 -5.39
CA LYS A 377 -19.78 -26.79 -4.83
C LYS A 377 -19.81 -25.27 -4.63
N ALA A 378 -20.35 -24.52 -5.59
CA ALA A 378 -20.51 -23.07 -5.49
C ALA A 378 -21.40 -22.67 -4.30
N LYS A 379 -22.55 -23.35 -4.10
CA LYS A 379 -23.44 -23.09 -2.95
C LYS A 379 -22.76 -23.40 -1.61
N GLN A 380 -22.03 -24.51 -1.53
CA GLN A 380 -21.27 -24.86 -0.32
C GLN A 380 -20.20 -23.81 0.00
N LEU A 381 -19.45 -23.38 -1.01
CA LEU A 381 -18.37 -22.40 -0.84
C LEU A 381 -18.92 -21.01 -0.48
N LEU A 382 -20.02 -20.59 -1.12
CA LEU A 382 -20.70 -19.33 -0.78
C LEU A 382 -21.27 -19.36 0.64
N ALA A 383 -21.84 -20.48 1.08
CA ALA A 383 -22.31 -20.64 2.47
C ALA A 383 -21.14 -20.53 3.47
N LYS A 384 -19.98 -21.12 3.17
CA LYS A 384 -18.75 -20.96 3.97
C LYS A 384 -18.35 -19.48 4.05
N ALA A 385 -18.33 -18.76 2.92
CA ALA A 385 -18.00 -17.33 2.91
C ALA A 385 -18.96 -16.51 3.77
N LEU A 386 -20.28 -16.78 3.69
CA LEU A 386 -21.29 -16.10 4.50
C LEU A 386 -21.18 -16.41 5.99
N GLU A 387 -20.71 -17.60 6.36
CA GLU A 387 -20.44 -17.96 7.75
C GLU A 387 -19.21 -17.21 8.28
N GLN A 388 -18.13 -17.16 7.51
CA GLN A 388 -16.93 -16.37 7.85
C GLN A 388 -17.26 -14.87 7.98
N ALA A 389 -18.23 -14.39 7.20
CA ALA A 389 -18.70 -13.02 7.22
C ALA A 389 -19.44 -12.58 8.51
N LYS A 390 -19.65 -13.50 9.46
CA LYS A 390 -20.14 -13.15 10.80
C LYS A 390 -19.07 -12.46 11.65
N GLU A 391 -17.81 -12.76 11.39
CA GLU A 391 -16.65 -12.22 12.13
C GLU A 391 -15.80 -11.28 11.28
N HIS A 392 -15.94 -11.35 9.95
CA HIS A 392 -15.16 -10.59 8.98
C HIS A 392 -16.06 -9.86 7.99
N TYR A 393 -15.54 -8.79 7.39
CA TYR A 393 -16.27 -8.12 6.33
C TYR A 393 -16.34 -8.97 5.05
N ILE A 394 -17.48 -8.91 4.35
CA ILE A 394 -17.66 -9.49 3.02
C ILE A 394 -18.25 -8.44 2.08
N CYS A 395 -17.67 -8.30 0.89
CA CYS A 395 -18.23 -7.41 -0.12
C CYS A 395 -19.53 -8.01 -0.67
N ARG A 396 -20.67 -7.33 -0.39
CA ARG A 396 -22.00 -7.80 -0.81
C ARG A 396 -22.21 -7.75 -2.32
N PHE A 397 -21.45 -6.93 -3.04
CA PHE A 397 -21.43 -6.94 -4.50
C PHE A 397 -20.91 -8.29 -5.04
N ILE A 398 -19.83 -8.83 -4.47
CA ILE A 398 -19.28 -10.15 -4.83
C ILE A 398 -20.29 -11.26 -4.53
N VAL A 399 -20.98 -11.18 -3.38
CA VAL A 399 -22.05 -12.13 -3.04
C VAL A 399 -23.20 -12.08 -4.05
N ALA A 400 -23.58 -10.87 -4.50
CA ALA A 400 -24.61 -10.70 -5.52
C ALA A 400 -24.19 -11.32 -6.86
N ALA A 401 -22.92 -11.20 -7.26
CA ALA A 401 -22.38 -11.85 -8.44
C ALA A 401 -22.50 -13.38 -8.36
N ALA A 402 -22.10 -13.98 -7.23
CA ALA A 402 -22.22 -15.42 -7.03
C ALA A 402 -23.68 -15.91 -7.09
N TYR A 403 -24.63 -15.18 -6.48
CA TYR A 403 -26.05 -15.52 -6.57
C TYR A 403 -26.61 -15.38 -8.00
N THR A 404 -26.13 -14.39 -8.76
CA THR A 404 -26.49 -14.21 -10.17
C THR A 404 -26.09 -15.43 -11.00
N GLU A 405 -24.83 -15.87 -10.89
CA GLU A 405 -24.32 -17.06 -11.59
C GLU A 405 -25.06 -18.35 -11.16
N LEU A 406 -25.53 -18.42 -9.91
CA LEU A 406 -26.35 -19.52 -9.42
C LEU A 406 -27.81 -19.48 -9.92
N GLY A 407 -28.27 -18.36 -10.47
CA GLY A 407 -29.66 -18.13 -10.87
C GLY A 407 -30.59 -17.79 -9.69
N GLU A 408 -30.05 -17.38 -8.54
CA GLU A 408 -30.80 -17.02 -7.33
C GLU A 408 -31.13 -15.51 -7.31
N ASN A 409 -31.92 -15.07 -8.31
CA ASN A 409 -32.15 -13.65 -8.63
C ASN A 409 -32.63 -12.79 -7.44
N GLU A 410 -33.54 -13.31 -6.61
CA GLU A 410 -34.03 -12.56 -5.44
C GLU A 410 -32.92 -12.28 -4.43
N LYS A 411 -32.06 -13.28 -4.17
CA LYS A 411 -30.91 -13.11 -3.26
C LYS A 411 -29.82 -12.23 -3.85
N ALA A 412 -29.63 -12.28 -5.18
CA ALA A 412 -28.74 -11.37 -5.88
C ALA A 412 -29.20 -9.91 -5.73
N ILE A 413 -30.49 -9.63 -5.97
CA ILE A 413 -31.06 -8.27 -5.81
C ILE A 413 -30.93 -7.80 -4.36
N GLU A 414 -31.24 -8.66 -3.38
CA GLU A 414 -31.10 -8.29 -1.97
C GLU A 414 -29.64 -8.01 -1.61
N SER A 415 -28.70 -8.85 -2.05
CA SER A 415 -27.26 -8.63 -1.83
C SER A 415 -26.79 -7.32 -2.47
N MET A 416 -27.31 -6.96 -3.65
CA MET A 416 -27.01 -5.69 -4.31
C MET A 416 -27.54 -4.48 -3.52
N ARG A 417 -28.75 -4.58 -2.95
CA ARG A 417 -29.30 -3.52 -2.07
C ARG A 417 -28.42 -3.34 -0.83
N GLN A 418 -27.98 -4.42 -0.22
CA GLN A 418 -27.05 -4.36 0.91
C GLN A 418 -25.71 -3.75 0.51
N ALA A 419 -25.17 -4.10 -0.66
CA ALA A 419 -23.94 -3.50 -1.18
C ALA A 419 -24.07 -1.98 -1.35
N PHE A 420 -25.19 -1.51 -1.91
CA PHE A 420 -25.48 -0.08 -2.05
C PHE A 420 -25.55 0.64 -0.69
N LEU A 421 -26.28 0.07 0.28
CA LEU A 421 -26.40 0.64 1.63
C LEU A 421 -25.06 0.68 2.36
N GLN A 422 -24.23 -0.34 2.19
CA GLN A 422 -22.92 -0.46 2.82
C GLN A 422 -21.82 0.30 2.07
N ARG A 423 -22.13 0.94 0.93
CA ARG A 423 -21.14 1.56 0.02
C ARG A 423 -20.03 0.57 -0.35
N SER A 424 -20.41 -0.68 -0.60
CA SER A 424 -19.50 -1.75 -1.02
C SER A 424 -19.38 -1.71 -2.54
N THR A 425 -18.16 -1.49 -3.02
CA THR A 425 -17.83 -1.43 -4.46
C THR A 425 -16.97 -2.61 -4.86
#